data_AF-A0A645G1J4-F1
#
_entry.id   AF-A0A645G1J4-F1
#
_cell.length_a   1.000
_cell.length_b   1.000
_cell.length_c   1.000
_cell.angle_alpha   90.00
_cell.angle_beta   90.00
_cell.angle_gamma   90.00
#
_symmetry.space_group_name_H-M   'P 1'
#
loop_
_entity.id
_entity.type
_entity.pdbx_description
1 polymer ?
#
loop_
_entity_poly.entity_id
_entity_poly.type
_entity_poly.pdbx_seq_one_letter_code
_entity_poly.pdbx_strand_id
1 'polypeptide(L)' 'MTTVAMGAGMMPIALGIGVDPSFRAPMAIVVIGGLITSTFLSLLVIPVVFTYVDDLILRVRSLWTGKGDTRAG' A
#
# COMPACT_ATOMS: atom_id res chain seq x y z
N MET A 1 5.15 -12.11 -3.68
CA MET A 1 5.67 -13.43 -3.24
C MET A 1 4.86 -13.98 -2.06
N THR A 2 4.66 -13.22 -0.98
CA THR A 2 3.86 -13.59 0.20
C THR A 2 2.34 -13.67 -0.03
N THR A 3 1.76 -12.76 -0.83
CA THR A 3 0.31 -12.75 -1.14
C THR A 3 -0.15 -13.99 -1.89
N VAL A 4 0.62 -14.48 -2.86
CA VAL A 4 0.30 -15.70 -3.62
C VAL A 4 0.38 -16.94 -2.72
N ALA A 5 1.38 -17.01 -1.83
CA ALA A 5 1.50 -18.11 -0.88
C ALA A 5 0.36 -18.12 0.16
N MET A 6 -0.03 -16.95 0.69
CA MET A 6 -1.20 -16.83 1.57
C MET A 6 -2.52 -17.18 0.86
N GLY A 7 -2.70 -16.71 -0.38
CA GLY A 7 -3.88 -17.04 -1.18
C GLY A 7 -3.98 -18.54 -1.49
N ALA A 8 -2.87 -19.18 -1.86
CA ALA A 8 -2.82 -20.62 -2.10
C ALA A 8 -3.09 -21.43 -0.82
N GLY A 9 -2.57 -21.00 0.33
CA GLY A 9 -2.82 -21.67 1.62
C GLY A 9 -4.26 -21.52 2.15
N MET A 10 -4.95 -20.43 1.81
CA MET A 10 -6.35 -20.18 2.21
C MET A 10 -7.38 -20.68 1.18
N MET A 11 -6.98 -21.00 -0.05
CA MET A 11 -7.85 -21.55 -1.10
C MET A 11 -8.67 -22.79 -0.66
N PRO A 12 -8.11 -23.81 0.03
CA PRO A 12 -8.91 -24.94 0.51
C PRO A 12 -9.89 -24.57 1.64
N ILE A 13 -9.58 -23.53 2.42
CA ILE A 13 -10.47 -23.01 3.48
C ILE A 13 -11.63 -22.21 2.86
N ALA A 14 -11.35 -21.42 1.82
CA ALA A 14 -12.36 -20.66 1.08
C ALA A 14 -13.32 -21.55 0.29
N LEU A 15 -12.84 -22.71 -0.21
CA LEU A 15 -13.64 -23.73 -0.86
C LEU A 15 -14.47 -24.59 0.12
N GLY A 16 -14.37 -24.34 1.43
CA GLY A 16 -15.20 -24.99 2.45
C GLY A 16 -14.86 -26.47 2.68
N ILE A 17 -13.67 -26.92 2.25
CA ILE A 17 -13.22 -28.31 2.39
C ILE A 17 -12.64 -28.48 3.81
N GLY A 18 -13.51 -28.56 4.82
CA GLY A 18 -13.11 -28.67 6.21
C GLY A 18 -14.24 -28.46 7.22
N VAL A 19 -13.96 -28.78 8.48
CA VAL A 19 -14.91 -28.71 9.60
C VAL A 19 -15.26 -27.24 9.90
N ASP A 20 -16.55 -26.94 9.98
CA ASP A 20 -17.19 -25.62 10.21
C ASP A 20 -17.04 -24.55 9.10
N PRO A 21 -17.70 -24.75 7.94
CA PRO A 21 -17.65 -23.80 6.82
C PRO A 21 -18.24 -22.42 7.12
N SER A 22 -19.21 -22.35 8.05
CA SER A 22 -20.06 -21.17 8.28
C SER A 22 -19.28 -19.93 8.75
N PHE A 23 -18.19 -20.10 9.50
CA PHE A 23 -17.40 -18.98 10.03
C PHE A 23 -16.04 -18.83 9.35
N ARG A 24 -15.43 -19.93 8.89
CA ARG A 24 -14.09 -19.90 8.29
C ARG A 24 -14.10 -19.40 6.84
N ALA A 25 -15.14 -19.72 6.06
CA ALA A 25 -15.29 -19.26 4.69
C ALA A 25 -15.40 -17.72 4.57
N PRO A 26 -16.29 -17.01 5.31
CA PRO A 26 -16.39 -15.55 5.20
C PRO A 26 -15.11 -14.85 5.70
N MET A 27 -14.46 -15.37 6.73
CA MET A 27 -13.19 -14.80 7.23
C MET A 27 -12.07 -14.90 6.19
N ALA A 28 -11.96 -16.04 5.49
CA ALA A 28 -10.97 -16.21 4.42
C ALA A 28 -11.23 -15.25 3.24
N ILE A 29 -12.50 -15.06 2.85
CA ILE A 29 -12.88 -14.15 1.77
C ILE A 29 -12.50 -12.70 2.10
N VAL A 30 -12.79 -12.23 3.32
CA VAL A 30 -12.44 -10.87 3.76
C VAL A 30 -10.93 -10.66 3.76
N VAL A 31 -10.14 -11.62 4.25
CA VAL A 31 -8.67 -11.53 4.27
C VAL A 31 -8.11 -11.50 2.84
N ILE A 32 -8.55 -12.38 1.96
CA ILE A 32 -8.09 -12.41 0.55
C ILE A 32 -8.42 -11.09 -0.14
N GLY A 33 -9.65 -10.59 0.02
CA GLY A 33 -10.06 -9.29 -0.52
C GLY A 33 -9.19 -8.16 0.03
N GLY A 34 -8.98 -8.12 1.35
CA GLY A 34 -8.15 -7.12 2.01
C GLY A 34 -6.70 -7.13 1.55
N LEU A 35 -6.11 -8.30 1.31
CA LEU A 35 -4.75 -8.44 0.78
C LEU A 35 -4.63 -7.93 -0.66
N ILE A 36 -5.62 -8.23 -1.51
CA ILE A 36 -5.67 -7.73 -2.88
C ILE A 36 -5.79 -6.21 -2.87
N THR A 37 -6.77 -5.68 -2.12
CA THR A 37 -6.98 -4.24 -1.99
C THR A 37 -5.75 -3.56 -1.40
N SER A 38 -5.10 -4.11 -0.37
CA SER A 38 -3.88 -3.51 0.21
C SER A 38 -2.71 -3.49 -0.76
N THR A 39 -2.56 -4.52 -1.61
CA THR A 39 -1.51 -4.55 -2.63
C THR A 39 -1.77 -3.48 -3.69
N PHE A 40 -3.03 -3.36 -4.13
CA PHE A 40 -3.45 -2.36 -5.11
C PHE A 40 -3.36 -0.95 -4.56
N LEU A 41 -3.82 -0.75 -3.32
CA LEU A 41 -3.78 0.52 -2.63
C LEU A 41 -2.34 0.94 -2.37
N SER A 42 -1.42 0.05 -1.99
CA SER A 42 0.01 0.39 -1.91
C SER A 42 0.60 0.81 -3.26
N LEU A 43 0.31 0.06 -4.34
CA LEU A 43 0.78 0.43 -5.67
C LEU A 43 0.29 1.81 -6.12
N LEU A 44 -0.90 2.22 -5.68
CA LEU A 44 -1.48 3.53 -6.01
C LEU A 44 -1.10 4.64 -5.01
N VAL A 45 -1.02 4.33 -3.71
CA VAL A 45 -0.73 5.30 -2.63
C VAL A 45 0.74 5.69 -2.63
N ILE A 46 1.66 4.75 -2.85
CA ILE A 46 3.11 5.06 -2.88
C ILE A 46 3.44 6.18 -3.89
N PRO A 47 3.05 6.11 -5.18
CA PRO A 47 3.38 7.17 -6.13
C PRO A 47 2.69 8.49 -5.78
N VAL A 48 1.43 8.45 -5.32
CA VAL A 48 0.68 9.65 -4.91
C VAL A 48 1.38 10.35 -3.76
N VAL A 49 1.73 9.60 -2.71
CA VAL A 49 2.45 10.15 -1.55
C VAL A 49 3.82 10.69 -1.98
N PHE A 50 4.53 10.00 -2.87
CA PHE A 50 5.81 10.47 -3.39
C PHE A 50 5.67 11.80 -4.12
N THR A 51 4.69 11.97 -5.01
CA THR A 51 4.43 13.26 -5.68
C THR A 51 4.09 14.37 -4.69
N TYR A 52 3.24 14.10 -3.69
CA TYR A 52 2.92 15.09 -2.65
C TYR A 52 4.13 15.50 -1.82
N VAL A 53 4.98 14.54 -1.46
CA VAL A 53 6.20 14.79 -0.68
C VAL A 53 7.23 15.53 -1.53
N ASP A 54 7.42 15.16 -2.79
CA ASP A 54 8.31 15.88 -3.71
C ASP A 54 7.87 17.33 -3.91
N ASP A 55 6.59 17.59 -4.15
CA ASP A 55 6.05 18.94 -4.28
C ASP A 55 6.26 19.77 -3.00
N LEU A 56 6.09 19.13 -1.83
CA LEU A 56 6.34 19.76 -0.54
C LEU A 56 7.84 20.09 -0.36
N ILE A 57 8.73 19.15 -0.69
CA ILE A 57 10.19 19.33 -0.60
C ILE A 57 10.65 20.43 -1.54
N LEU A 58 10.16 20.46 -2.77
CA LEU A 58 10.49 21.50 -3.75
C LEU A 58 10.04 22.88 -3.26
N ARG A 59 8.84 22.99 -2.67
CA ARG A 59 8.33 24.25 -2.11
C ARG A 59 9.07 24.70 -0.86
N VAL A 60 9.44 23.78 0.02
CA VAL A 60 10.27 24.06 1.21
C VAL A 60 11.68 24.50 0.79
N ARG A 61 12.28 23.86 -0.22
CA ARG A 61 13.60 24.25 -0.75
C ARG A 61 13.56 25.63 -1.40
N SER A 62 12.50 25.97 -2.14
CA SER A 62 12.30 27.31 -2.70
C SER A 62 12.29 28.41 -1.64
N LEU A 63 11.76 28.15 -0.44
CA LEU A 63 11.74 29.11 0.65
C LEU A 63 13.09 29.25 1.37
N TRP A 64 13.92 28.19 1.37
CA TRP A 64 15.22 28.21 2.03
C TRP A 64 16.36 28.71 1.12
N THR A 65 16.28 28.46 -0.19
CA THR A 65 17.29 28.94 -1.16
C THR A 65 17.12 30.43 -1.52
N GLY A 66 16.09 31.12 -1.01
CA GLY A 66 15.87 32.56 -1.18
C GLY A 66 16.77 33.47 -0.32
N LYS A 67 17.75 32.95 0.43
CA LYS A 67 18.62 33.76 1.31
C LYS A 67 20.09 33.37 1.22
N GLY A 68 20.62 33.29 -0.01
CA GLY A 68 22.03 32.97 -0.26
C GLY A 68 22.71 33.78 -1.36
N ASP A 69 21.99 34.32 -2.35
CA ASP A 69 22.62 34.88 -3.55
C ASP A 69 22.54 36.42 -3.61
N THR A 70 23.27 37.09 -2.71
CA THR A 70 23.58 38.53 -2.81
C THR A 70 25.02 38.82 -2.39
N ARG A 71 25.90 37.81 -2.46
CA ARG A 71 27.31 37.94 -2.07
C ARG A 71 28.23 37.18 -3.03
N ALA A 72 28.18 37.55 -4.30
CA ALA A 72 29.30 37.36 -5.22
C ALA A 72 29.36 38.60 -6.12
N GLY A 73 30.00 39.64 -5.58
CA GLY A 73 30.62 40.68 -6.40
C GLY A 73 31.97 40.21 -6.90
#